data_AF-A0A2W4KBL4-F1
#
_entry.id   AF-A0A2W4KBL4-F1
#
_cell.length_a   1.000
_cell.length_b   1.000
_cell.length_c   1.000
_cell.angle_alpha   90.00
_cell.angle_beta   90.00
_cell.angle_gamma   90.00
#
_symmetry.space_group_name_H-M   'P 1'
#
loop_
_entity.id
_entity.type
_entity.pdbx_description
1 polymer ?
#
loop_
_entity_poly.entity_id
_entity_poly.type
_entity_poly.pdbx_seq_one_letter_code
_entity_poly.pdbx_strand_id
1 'polypeptide(L)'
;MYGEYKRNWSTDEVWMNPAVHENYPEWKKARDRRRKFKPSDVTFLNQHGDRFSKDGDGRVTMFRYRNIETLYSISYDERGDVSSISSSAGWTWTRIDEGACRAWLIRNYFDAWQVEERECGEVLVDEEGIKCTAGGTSVLGLPERPGN
;
A
#
# COMPACT_ATOMS: atom_id res chain seq x y z
N MET A 1 -17.57 57.45 3.03
CA MET A 1 -17.68 55.99 3.21
C MET A 1 -16.27 55.43 3.21
N TYR A 2 -15.72 55.23 4.40
CA TYR A 2 -14.42 54.56 4.61
C TYR A 2 -14.64 53.07 4.77
N GLY A 3 -13.67 52.25 4.33
CA GLY A 3 -13.53 50.89 4.84
C GLY A 3 -12.95 49.88 3.86
N GLU A 4 -11.62 49.90 3.70
CA GLU A 4 -10.83 48.77 3.22
C GLU A 4 -11.10 47.50 4.05
N TYR A 5 -10.87 46.32 3.48
CA TYR A 5 -9.90 45.31 3.95
C TYR A 5 -10.13 43.99 3.18
N LYS A 6 -9.40 43.84 2.07
CA LYS A 6 -8.91 42.50 1.69
C LYS A 6 -7.77 42.18 2.64
N ARG A 7 -7.97 41.27 3.60
CA ARG A 7 -6.89 40.55 4.29
C ARG A 7 -7.40 39.24 4.90
N ASN A 8 -6.69 38.19 4.53
CA ASN A 8 -6.29 37.04 5.33
C ASN A 8 -7.41 36.27 6.04
N TRP A 9 -7.83 35.17 5.44
CA TRP A 9 -8.04 33.98 6.25
C TRP A 9 -6.70 33.27 6.29
N SER A 10 -5.97 33.60 7.35
CA SER A 10 -4.83 32.83 7.83
C SER A 10 -5.23 31.37 7.94
N THR A 11 -4.25 30.52 7.70
CA THR A 11 -4.06 29.22 8.32
C THR A 11 -4.30 29.32 9.83
N ASP A 12 -5.54 29.30 10.23
CA ASP A 12 -5.90 28.98 11.60
C ASP A 12 -6.07 27.46 11.60
N GLU A 13 -5.04 26.79 12.12
CA GLU A 13 -5.16 25.46 12.68
C GLU A 13 -6.44 25.43 13.51
N VAL A 14 -7.49 24.84 12.95
CA VAL A 14 -8.65 24.43 13.73
C VAL A 14 -8.13 23.33 14.65
N TRP A 15 -7.64 23.75 15.82
CA TRP A 15 -7.44 22.90 16.97
C TRP A 15 -8.81 22.27 17.25
N MET A 16 -8.97 21.05 16.74
CA MET A 16 -10.19 20.28 16.84
C MET A 16 -10.57 20.18 18.32
N ASN A 17 -11.83 20.52 18.58
CA ASN A 17 -12.45 20.57 19.90
C ASN A 17 -12.20 19.26 20.69
N PRO A 18 -11.52 19.30 21.85
CA PRO A 18 -11.17 18.11 22.63
C PRO A 18 -12.40 17.35 23.16
N ALA A 19 -13.59 17.95 23.16
CA ALA A 19 -14.83 17.30 23.59
C ALA A 19 -15.35 16.20 22.63
N VAL A 20 -14.77 16.04 21.44
CA VAL A 20 -15.16 14.99 20.48
C VAL A 20 -14.46 13.64 20.79
N HIS A 21 -13.49 13.62 21.71
CA HIS A 21 -12.72 12.41 22.04
C HIS A 21 -13.40 11.45 23.02
N GLU A 22 -14.38 11.89 23.82
CA GLU A 22 -14.98 11.04 24.86
C GLU A 22 -15.94 9.97 24.32
N ASN A 23 -16.53 10.17 23.14
CA ASN A 23 -17.48 9.23 22.52
C ASN A 23 -16.98 8.63 21.20
N TYR A 24 -15.67 8.63 20.95
CA TYR A 24 -15.12 8.00 19.77
C TYR A 24 -15.20 6.46 19.94
N PRO A 25 -15.94 5.72 19.11
CA PRO A 25 -16.11 4.29 19.29
C PRO A 25 -14.77 3.56 19.19
N GLU A 26 -14.50 2.59 20.07
CA GLU A 26 -13.24 1.84 20.09
C GLU A 26 -12.94 1.17 18.73
N TRP A 27 -13.96 0.74 18.00
CA TRP A 27 -13.82 0.20 16.64
C TRP A 27 -13.35 1.24 15.61
N LYS A 28 -13.70 2.52 15.77
CA LYS A 28 -13.15 3.63 14.96
C LYS A 28 -11.74 3.99 15.40
N LYS A 29 -11.44 3.97 16.71
CA LYS A 29 -10.06 4.15 17.21
C LYS A 29 -9.12 3.06 16.67
N ALA A 30 -9.57 1.81 16.59
CA ALA A 30 -8.80 0.72 16.00
C ALA A 30 -8.56 0.90 14.49
N ARG A 31 -9.53 1.47 13.77
CA ARG A 31 -9.40 1.82 12.35
C ARG A 31 -8.44 2.99 12.13
N ASP A 32 -8.50 4.03 12.96
CA ASP A 32 -7.60 5.20 12.85
C ASP A 32 -6.17 4.91 13.35
N ARG A 33 -6.00 3.95 14.28
CA ARG A 33 -4.67 3.44 14.69
C ARG A 33 -4.01 2.58 13.61
N ARG A 34 -4.79 1.97 12.71
CA ARG A 34 -4.26 1.30 11.51
C ARG A 34 -3.80 2.36 10.51
N ARG A 35 -2.57 2.83 10.74
CA ARG A 35 -1.70 3.50 9.77
C ARG A 35 -2.18 4.88 9.30
N LYS A 36 -1.76 5.90 10.05
CA LYS A 36 -1.10 7.05 9.40
C LYS A 36 0.25 6.57 8.85
N PHE A 37 0.22 5.71 7.83
CA PHE A 37 1.33 5.66 6.91
C PHE A 37 1.32 7.04 6.28
N LYS A 38 2.25 7.91 6.66
CA LYS A 38 2.59 9.04 5.82
C LYS A 38 3.57 8.44 4.82
N PRO A 39 3.12 7.96 3.63
CA PRO A 39 4.08 7.70 2.58
C PRO A 39 4.97 8.95 2.49
N SER A 40 6.28 8.77 2.32
CA SER A 40 7.04 9.94 1.91
C SER A 40 6.36 10.45 0.63
N ASP A 41 5.93 11.71 0.61
CA ASP A 41 5.29 12.32 -0.57
C ASP A 41 6.23 12.35 -1.80
N VAL A 42 7.46 11.83 -1.64
CA VAL A 42 8.45 11.67 -2.68
C VAL A 42 8.11 10.43 -3.51
N THR A 43 7.66 10.70 -4.74
CA THR A 43 7.56 9.69 -5.78
C THR A 43 8.87 9.65 -6.55
N PHE A 44 9.47 8.47 -6.64
CA PHE A 44 10.67 8.18 -7.41
C PHE A 44 10.30 7.62 -8.79
N LEU A 45 11.23 7.76 -9.74
CA LEU A 45 11.13 7.17 -11.07
C LEU A 45 12.37 6.29 -11.29
N ASN A 46 12.17 5.01 -11.62
CA ASN A 46 13.30 4.14 -11.97
C ASN A 46 13.73 4.32 -13.44
N GLN A 47 14.80 3.64 -13.83
CA GLN A 47 15.33 3.67 -15.21
C GLN A 47 14.34 3.16 -16.29
N HIS A 48 13.29 2.44 -15.88
CA HIS A 48 12.25 1.89 -16.76
C HIS A 48 11.04 2.82 -16.88
N GLY A 49 11.01 3.90 -16.11
CA GLY A 49 9.89 4.83 -16.03
C GLY A 49 8.77 4.35 -15.10
N ASP A 50 9.00 3.33 -14.28
CA ASP A 50 8.08 2.93 -13.22
C ASP A 50 8.17 3.92 -12.06
N ARG A 51 7.03 4.14 -11.40
CA ARG A 51 6.93 5.06 -10.28
C ARG A 51 6.79 4.29 -8.98
N PHE A 52 7.50 4.73 -7.95
CA PHE A 52 7.39 4.12 -6.63
C PHE A 52 7.59 5.14 -5.51
N SER A 53 7.12 4.80 -4.30
CA SER A 53 7.36 5.58 -3.09
C SER A 53 7.91 4.68 -2.00
N LYS A 54 8.70 5.27 -1.10
CA LYS A 54 9.32 4.56 0.02
C LYS A 54 8.86 5.10 1.36
N ASP A 55 8.92 4.27 2.39
CA ASP A 55 8.82 4.74 3.77
C ASP A 55 10.16 5.25 4.33
N GLY A 56 10.15 5.63 5.60
CA GLY A 56 11.34 6.07 6.32
C GLY A 56 12.41 4.98 6.49
N ASP A 57 12.03 3.71 6.35
CA ASP A 57 12.93 2.56 6.42
C ASP A 57 13.47 2.17 5.02
N GLY A 58 13.09 2.91 3.97
CA GLY A 58 13.53 2.70 2.60
C GLY A 58 12.77 1.58 1.86
N ARG A 59 11.71 1.03 2.43
CA ARG A 59 10.89 -0.04 1.83
C ARG A 59 9.88 0.55 0.85
N VAL A 60 9.66 -0.14 -0.27
CA VAL A 60 8.73 0.31 -1.31
C VAL A 60 7.29 0.08 -0.86
N THR A 61 6.51 1.15 -0.78
CA THR A 61 5.15 1.11 -0.20
C THR A 61 4.07 1.41 -1.23
N MET A 62 4.47 2.01 -2.34
CA MET A 62 3.65 2.20 -3.52
C MET A 62 4.48 1.90 -4.75
N PHE A 63 3.88 1.22 -5.73
CA PHE A 63 4.52 0.90 -6.99
C PHE A 63 3.52 0.99 -8.14
N ARG A 64 3.93 1.56 -9.27
CA ARG A 64 3.16 1.61 -10.51
C ARG A 64 4.09 1.38 -11.69
N TYR A 65 3.86 0.30 -12.43
CA TYR A 65 4.57 0.03 -13.68
C TYR A 65 4.23 1.10 -14.73
N ARG A 66 5.20 1.47 -15.56
CA ARG A 66 5.02 2.50 -16.59
C ARG A 66 3.82 2.25 -17.51
N ASN A 67 3.64 0.99 -17.92
CA ASN A 67 2.64 0.58 -18.92
C ASN A 67 1.33 0.10 -18.28
N ILE A 68 1.19 0.23 -16.95
CA ILE A 68 0.02 -0.23 -16.21
C ILE A 68 -0.50 0.95 -15.39
N GLU A 69 -1.79 1.28 -15.55
CA GLU A 69 -2.38 2.37 -14.77
C GLU A 69 -2.64 2.00 -13.31
N THR A 70 -2.71 0.69 -13.05
CA THR A 70 -2.86 0.11 -11.73
C THR A 70 -1.71 0.52 -10.80
N LEU A 71 -2.09 1.14 -9.68
CA LEU A 71 -1.21 1.44 -8.58
C LEU A 71 -1.31 0.31 -7.54
N TYR A 72 -0.16 -0.17 -7.08
CA TYR A 72 -0.05 -1.18 -6.04
C TYR A 72 0.39 -0.50 -4.74
N SER A 73 -0.31 -0.79 -3.65
CA SER A 73 0.06 -0.38 -2.29
C SER A 73 0.52 -1.60 -1.51
N ILE A 74 1.68 -1.50 -0.89
CA ILE A 74 2.38 -2.62 -0.27
C ILE A 74 2.45 -2.41 1.24
N SER A 75 2.21 -3.49 1.96
CA SER A 75 2.22 -3.55 3.41
C SER A 75 3.19 -4.62 3.88
N TYR A 76 3.91 -4.29 4.94
CA TYR A 76 4.86 -5.20 5.57
C TYR A 76 4.37 -5.64 6.96
N ASP A 77 4.79 -6.82 7.39
CA ASP A 77 4.66 -7.27 8.78
C ASP A 77 5.79 -6.71 9.67
N GLU A 78 5.82 -7.14 10.93
CA GLU A 78 6.84 -6.73 11.91
C GLU A 78 8.25 -7.26 11.58
N ARG A 79 8.35 -8.35 10.80
CA ARG A 79 9.62 -8.92 10.35
C ARG A 79 10.17 -8.21 9.13
N GLY A 80 9.32 -7.43 8.45
CA GLY A 80 9.65 -6.73 7.22
C GLY A 80 9.34 -7.53 5.96
N ASP A 81 8.62 -8.64 6.09
CA ASP A 81 8.12 -9.40 4.96
C ASP A 81 6.83 -8.75 4.42
N VAL A 82 6.56 -8.93 3.13
CA VAL A 82 5.31 -8.43 2.54
C VAL A 82 4.12 -9.20 3.13
N SER A 83 3.23 -8.49 3.81
CA SER A 83 2.04 -9.05 4.43
C SER A 83 0.78 -8.89 3.58
N SER A 84 0.71 -7.80 2.81
CA SER A 84 -0.38 -7.62 1.84
C SER A 84 -0.02 -6.64 0.73
N ILE A 85 -0.66 -6.82 -0.41
CA ILE A 85 -0.65 -5.91 -1.55
C ILE A 85 -2.10 -5.59 -1.88
N SER A 86 -2.40 -4.35 -2.23
CA SER A 86 -3.70 -3.95 -2.78
C SER A 86 -3.50 -3.16 -4.05
N SER A 87 -4.35 -3.36 -5.04
CA SER A 87 -4.34 -2.58 -6.28
C SER A 87 -5.45 -1.55 -6.32
N SER A 88 -5.22 -0.45 -7.02
CA SER A 88 -6.26 0.54 -7.35
C SER A 88 -7.36 -0.04 -8.24
N ALA A 89 -7.14 -1.22 -8.84
CA ALA A 89 -8.13 -1.97 -9.60
C ALA A 89 -9.04 -2.86 -8.72
N GLY A 90 -8.86 -2.83 -7.39
CA GLY A 90 -9.72 -3.54 -6.44
C GLY A 90 -9.30 -4.97 -6.12
N TRP A 91 -8.10 -5.39 -6.53
CA TRP A 91 -7.53 -6.67 -6.13
C TRP A 91 -6.74 -6.54 -4.83
N THR A 92 -6.76 -7.61 -4.04
CA THR A 92 -5.99 -7.72 -2.80
C THR A 92 -5.29 -9.06 -2.73
N TRP A 93 -4.03 -9.02 -2.31
CA TRP A 93 -3.19 -10.17 -2.01
C TRP A 93 -2.89 -10.11 -0.52
N THR A 94 -3.27 -11.14 0.23
CA THR A 94 -3.03 -11.19 1.68
C THR A 94 -2.27 -12.46 2.00
N ARG A 95 -1.14 -12.33 2.71
CA ARG A 95 -0.40 -13.48 3.21
C ARG A 95 -1.21 -14.14 4.32
N ILE A 96 -1.38 -15.45 4.22
CA ILE A 96 -1.95 -16.31 5.26
C ILE A 96 -0.78 -17.08 5.86
N ASP A 97 -0.48 -16.76 7.12
CA ASP A 97 0.48 -17.49 7.95
C ASP A 97 -0.30 -18.22 9.05
N GLU A 98 -0.84 -19.41 8.74
CA GLU A 98 -1.54 -20.27 9.71
C GLU A 98 -0.76 -21.58 9.92
N GLY A 99 -0.02 -21.63 11.02
CA GLY A 99 0.70 -22.82 11.46
C GLY A 99 1.76 -23.28 10.46
N ALA A 100 1.59 -24.49 9.91
CA ALA A 100 2.51 -25.07 8.93
C ALA A 100 2.18 -24.68 7.47
N CYS A 101 1.08 -23.96 7.24
CA CYS A 101 0.66 -23.57 5.90
C CYS A 101 0.92 -22.07 5.69
N ARG A 102 1.69 -21.78 4.64
CA ARG A 102 1.91 -20.43 4.14
C ARG A 102 1.36 -20.30 2.74
N ALA A 103 0.51 -19.30 2.54
CA ALA A 103 -0.15 -19.08 1.26
C ALA A 103 -0.50 -17.61 1.05
N TRP A 104 -0.87 -17.30 -0.18
CA TRP A 104 -1.44 -16.02 -0.58
C TRP A 104 -2.90 -16.20 -0.93
N LEU A 105 -3.78 -15.44 -0.27
CA LEU A 105 -5.16 -15.28 -0.70
C LEU A 105 -5.25 -14.08 -1.63
N ILE A 106 -5.63 -14.34 -2.87
CA ILE A 106 -5.87 -13.33 -3.90
C ILE A 106 -7.36 -13.19 -4.09
N ARG A 107 -7.89 -11.96 -4.02
CA ARG A 107 -9.32 -11.71 -4.18
C ARG A 107 -9.63 -10.32 -4.68
N ASN A 108 -10.78 -10.19 -5.34
CA ASN A 108 -11.49 -8.94 -5.55
C ASN A 108 -12.96 -9.13 -5.13
N TYR A 109 -13.87 -8.28 -5.64
CA TYR A 109 -15.29 -8.39 -5.37
C TYR A 109 -15.98 -9.62 -6.03
N PHE A 110 -15.44 -10.11 -7.15
CA PHE A 110 -16.05 -11.12 -8.01
C PHE A 110 -15.39 -12.50 -7.91
N ASP A 111 -14.13 -12.55 -7.50
CA ASP A 111 -13.28 -13.73 -7.60
C ASP A 111 -12.31 -13.83 -6.42
N ALA A 112 -11.94 -15.05 -6.07
CA ALA A 112 -10.96 -15.36 -5.05
C ALA A 112 -10.30 -16.72 -5.29
N TRP A 113 -8.99 -16.78 -5.15
CA TRP A 113 -8.23 -18.03 -5.14
C TRP A 113 -7.06 -17.94 -4.16
N GLN A 114 -6.47 -19.10 -3.89
CA GLN A 114 -5.32 -19.25 -3.00
C GLN A 114 -4.15 -19.85 -3.77
N VAL A 115 -2.95 -19.35 -3.50
CA VAL A 115 -1.68 -19.85 -4.04
C VAL A 115 -0.80 -20.23 -2.88
N GLU A 116 -0.27 -21.44 -2.86
CA GLU A 116 0.62 -21.86 -1.78
C GLU A 116 2.02 -21.26 -1.94
N GLU A 117 2.71 -20.98 -0.82
CA GLU A 117 4.06 -20.39 -0.85
C GLU A 117 5.06 -21.29 -1.60
N ARG A 118 4.84 -22.61 -1.65
CA ARG A 118 5.68 -23.52 -2.46
C ARG A 118 5.62 -23.24 -3.98
N GLU A 119 4.57 -22.57 -4.46
CA GLU A 119 4.35 -22.29 -5.89
C GLU A 119 4.98 -20.96 -6.31
N CYS A 120 4.86 -19.93 -5.48
CA CYS A 120 5.41 -18.60 -5.78
C CYS A 120 6.74 -18.31 -5.06
N GLY A 121 7.03 -18.98 -3.96
CA GLY A 121 8.08 -18.58 -3.02
C GLY A 121 7.70 -17.32 -2.26
N GLU A 122 8.70 -16.59 -1.78
CA GLU A 122 8.54 -15.32 -1.09
C GLU A 122 8.22 -14.20 -2.09
N VAL A 123 7.36 -13.27 -1.68
CA VAL A 123 7.06 -12.06 -2.46
C VAL A 123 7.97 -10.95 -1.97
N LEU A 124 8.77 -10.41 -2.89
CA LEU A 124 9.72 -9.33 -2.65
C LEU A 124 9.30 -8.09 -3.45
N VAL A 125 9.55 -6.92 -2.88
CA VAL A 125 9.25 -5.64 -3.55
C VAL A 125 10.44 -4.72 -3.42
N ASP A 126 10.96 -4.28 -4.57
CA ASP A 126 12.06 -3.33 -4.68
C ASP A 126 11.74 -2.24 -5.72
N GLU A 127 12.74 -1.42 -6.05
CA GLU A 127 12.61 -0.32 -7.03
C GLU A 127 12.37 -0.81 -8.47
N GLU A 128 12.63 -2.09 -8.74
CA GLU A 128 12.41 -2.73 -10.03
C GLU A 128 11.02 -3.39 -10.12
N GLY A 129 10.33 -3.57 -8.99
CA GLY A 129 8.94 -3.98 -8.92
C GLY A 129 8.66 -5.10 -7.93
N ILE A 130 7.51 -5.73 -8.11
CA ILE A 130 7.07 -6.88 -7.32
C ILE A 130 7.60 -8.15 -7.98
N LYS A 131 8.18 -9.04 -7.18
CA LYS A 131 8.86 -10.27 -7.63
C LYS A 131 8.52 -11.44 -6.70
N CYS A 132 8.74 -12.64 -7.22
CA CYS A 132 8.58 -13.91 -6.51
C CYS A 132 9.90 -14.69 -6.55
N THR A 133 10.27 -15.42 -5.49
CA THR A 133 11.59 -16.08 -5.41
C THR A 133 11.65 -17.46 -6.07
N ALA A 134 10.53 -18.16 -6.21
CA ALA A 134 10.49 -19.50 -6.81
C ALA A 134 9.69 -19.53 -8.12
N GLY A 135 8.51 -18.90 -8.13
CA GLY A 135 7.62 -18.83 -9.29
C GLY A 135 7.62 -17.47 -9.99
N GLY A 136 6.90 -17.38 -11.10
CA GLY A 136 6.58 -16.09 -11.73
C GLY A 136 5.49 -15.35 -10.94
N THR A 137 5.49 -14.01 -11.00
CA THR A 137 4.44 -13.20 -10.37
C THR A 137 3.06 -13.43 -11.00
N SER A 138 3.03 -13.97 -12.22
CA SER A 138 1.81 -14.41 -12.91
C SER A 138 1.02 -15.47 -12.14
N VAL A 139 1.67 -16.32 -11.35
CA VAL A 139 0.98 -17.33 -10.50
C VAL A 139 0.08 -16.64 -9.47
N LEU A 140 0.50 -15.47 -8.98
CA LEU A 140 -0.29 -14.63 -8.08
C LEU A 140 -1.28 -13.73 -8.84
N GLY A 141 -1.34 -13.76 -10.16
CA GLY A 141 -2.10 -12.78 -10.96
C GLY A 141 -1.56 -11.35 -10.87
N LEU A 142 -0.30 -11.20 -10.42
CA LEU A 142 0.41 -9.93 -10.46
C LEU A 142 1.07 -9.75 -11.83
N PRO A 143 1.22 -8.50 -12.31
CA PRO A 143 1.88 -8.26 -13.57
C PRO A 143 3.33 -8.75 -13.52
N GLU A 144 3.75 -9.41 -14.58
CA GLU A 144 5.16 -9.62 -14.83
C GLU A 144 5.71 -8.38 -15.51
N ARG A 145 6.90 -7.98 -15.07
CA ARG A 145 7.62 -6.98 -15.83
C ARG A 145 8.03 -7.60 -17.17
N PRO A 146 7.73 -6.95 -18.31
CA PRO A 146 8.20 -7.44 -19.59
C PRO A 146 9.72 -7.61 -19.53
N GLY A 147 10.21 -8.82 -19.82
CA GLY A 147 11.63 -9.03 -20.07
C GLY A 147 12.05 -8.13 -21.22
N ASN A 148 13.20 -7.46 -21.06
CA ASN A 148 13.82 -6.68 -22.13
C ASN A 148 14.07 -7.54 -23.37
#